data_AF-A0AA50HAJ3-F1
#
_entry.id   AF-A0AA50HAJ3-F1
#
_cell.length_a   1.000
_cell.length_b   1.000
_cell.length_c   1.000
_cell.angle_alpha   90.00
_cell.angle_beta   90.00
_cell.angle_gamma   90.00
#
_symmetry.space_group_name_H-M   'P 1'
#
loop_
_entity.id
_entity.type
_entity.pdbx_description
1 polymer ?
#
loop_
_entity_poly.entity_id
_entity_poly.type
_entity_poly.pdbx_seq_one_letter_code
_entity_poly.pdbx_strand_id
1 'polypeptide(L)'
;MTDYANFIRFGENNTLTGNIASISYDLDIIGKENRSTNPDAPVYRLYGKSPRGRQVEIGAIWQRKNQSGGDYYSVSINTGHGRLNANLGRYPGQDDEDLMAVIPWD
;
A
#
# COMPACT_ATOMS: atom_id res chain seq x y z
N MET A 1 19.63 5.05 5.05
CA MET A 1 18.21 4.91 4.70
C MET A 1 18.19 4.23 3.35
N THR A 2 17.51 3.09 3.22
CA THR A 2 17.37 2.42 1.92
C THR A 2 16.51 3.29 0.99
N ASP A 3 17.03 3.56 -0.21
CA ASP A 3 16.48 4.42 -1.26
C ASP A 3 15.29 3.78 -2.01
N TYR A 4 14.44 3.04 -1.29
CA TYR A 4 13.32 2.35 -1.93
C TYR A 4 12.20 3.35 -2.25
N ALA A 5 11.80 3.39 -3.51
CA ALA A 5 10.57 4.04 -3.95
C ALA A 5 9.50 2.99 -4.24
N ASN A 6 8.23 3.40 -4.15
CA ASN A 6 7.07 2.58 -4.53
C ASN A 6 7.04 1.22 -3.85
N PHE A 7 6.95 1.22 -2.52
CA PHE A 7 6.95 0.01 -1.71
C PHE A 7 5.91 0.06 -0.61
N ILE A 8 5.50 -1.13 -0.15
CA ILE A 8 4.83 -1.38 1.12
C ILE A 8 5.70 -2.34 1.91
N ARG A 9 6.01 -1.99 3.15
CA ARG A 9 6.64 -2.89 4.13
C ARG A 9 5.64 -3.22 5.21
N PHE A 10 5.22 -4.48 5.27
CA PHE A 10 4.46 -4.99 6.41
C PHE A 10 5.37 -5.01 7.63
N GLY A 11 4.85 -4.53 8.76
CA GLY A 11 5.60 -4.41 9.99
C GLY A 11 4.92 -5.17 11.12
N GLU A 12 5.52 -5.04 12.30
CA GLU A 12 4.96 -5.61 13.52
C GLU A 12 3.64 -4.92 13.92
N ASN A 13 2.92 -5.56 14.85
CA ASN A 13 1.70 -5.02 15.47
C ASN A 13 0.61 -4.61 14.47
N ASN A 14 0.54 -5.31 13.34
CA ASN A 14 -0.46 -5.09 12.28
C ASN A 14 -0.41 -3.66 11.71
N THR A 15 0.80 -3.12 11.60
CA THR A 15 1.08 -1.84 10.96
C THR A 15 1.88 -2.05 9.67
N LEU A 16 1.89 -1.04 8.81
CA LEU A 16 2.76 -1.02 7.66
C LEU A 16 3.31 0.38 7.42
N THR A 17 4.43 0.44 6.72
CA THR A 17 5.02 1.67 6.19
C THR A 17 5.18 1.52 4.69
N GLY A 18 5.32 2.63 3.97
CA GLY A 18 5.52 2.57 2.55
C GLY A 18 5.79 3.94 1.95
N ASN A 19 6.06 3.91 0.67
CA ASN A 19 6.27 5.08 -0.15
C ASN A 19 5.52 4.90 -1.48
N ILE A 20 4.91 5.97 -1.98
CA ILE A 20 4.33 6.05 -3.32
C ILE A 20 4.86 7.31 -3.99
N ALA A 21 5.63 7.14 -5.05
CA ALA A 21 6.35 8.20 -5.73
C ALA A 21 6.12 8.17 -7.24
N SER A 22 6.07 9.36 -7.81
CA SER A 22 6.07 9.63 -9.24
C SER A 22 6.97 10.83 -9.52
N ILE A 23 7.09 11.22 -10.79
CA ILE A 23 7.80 12.46 -11.16
C ILE A 23 7.19 13.73 -10.54
N SER A 24 5.93 13.68 -10.06
CA SER A 24 5.18 14.85 -9.58
C SER A 24 4.94 14.86 -8.07
N TYR A 25 5.14 13.73 -7.38
CA TYR A 25 4.88 13.61 -5.96
C TYR A 25 5.74 12.50 -5.36
N ASP A 26 6.01 12.61 -4.07
CA ASP A 26 6.72 11.61 -3.30
C ASP A 26 6.08 11.57 -1.90
N LEU A 27 5.34 10.49 -1.62
CA LEU A 27 4.43 10.40 -0.48
C LEU A 27 4.78 9.22 0.40
N ASP A 28 5.18 9.51 1.63
CA ASP A 28 5.22 8.51 2.69
C ASP A 28 3.81 8.12 3.11
N ILE A 29 3.61 6.83 3.29
CA ILE A 29 2.34 6.26 3.74
C ILE A 29 2.57 5.34 4.94
N ILE A 30 1.58 5.36 5.83
CA ILE A 30 1.48 4.39 6.92
C ILE A 30 0.15 3.66 6.80
N GLY A 31 0.07 2.47 7.35
CA GLY A 31 -1.18 1.73 7.37
C GLY A 31 -1.41 1.01 8.69
N LYS A 32 -2.69 0.69 8.91
CA LYS A 32 -3.16 -0.07 10.07
C LYS A 32 -4.13 -1.14 9.59
N GLU A 33 -4.02 -2.31 10.18
CA GLU A 33 -4.96 -3.41 9.92
C GLU A 33 -6.40 -2.95 10.21
N ASN A 34 -7.29 -3.35 9.30
CA ASN A 34 -8.72 -3.13 9.40
C ASN A 34 -9.40 -4.47 9.67
N ARG A 35 -9.70 -4.72 10.94
CA ARG A 35 -10.43 -5.92 11.36
C ARG A 35 -11.91 -5.74 11.06
N SER A 36 -12.37 -6.37 9.99
CA SER A 36 -13.77 -6.40 9.59
C SER A 36 -14.25 -7.83 9.44
N THR A 37 -15.52 -8.07 9.75
CA THR A 37 -16.20 -9.33 9.45
C THR A 37 -16.74 -9.38 8.02
N ASN A 38 -16.70 -8.26 7.28
CA ASN A 38 -17.10 -8.23 5.88
C ASN A 38 -15.93 -8.74 5.01
N PRO A 39 -16.13 -9.82 4.22
CA PRO A 39 -15.07 -10.38 3.36
C PRO A 39 -14.60 -9.43 2.25
N ASP A 40 -15.43 -8.44 1.85
CA ASP A 40 -15.08 -7.46 0.83
C ASP A 40 -14.42 -6.20 1.40
N ALA A 41 -14.29 -6.11 2.73
CA ALA A 41 -13.62 -4.99 3.37
C ALA A 41 -12.10 -5.01 3.10
N PRO A 42 -11.45 -3.82 3.10
CA PRO A 42 -10.00 -3.79 3.07
C PRO A 42 -9.42 -4.45 4.32
N VAL A 43 -8.25 -5.06 4.17
CA VAL A 43 -7.47 -5.65 5.27
C VAL A 43 -6.55 -4.63 5.94
N TYR A 44 -6.20 -3.54 5.25
CA TYR A 44 -5.48 -2.40 5.82
C TYR A 44 -6.05 -1.07 5.33
N ARG A 45 -6.12 -0.07 6.20
CA ARG A 45 -6.36 1.33 5.82
C ARG A 45 -5.04 2.07 5.72
N LEU A 46 -4.91 2.92 4.70
CA LEU A 46 -3.71 3.67 4.38
C LEU A 46 -3.91 5.15 4.68
N TYR A 47 -2.86 5.76 5.23
CA TYR A 47 -2.86 7.15 5.65
C TYR A 47 -1.62 7.88 5.14
N GLY A 48 -1.81 9.11 4.69
CA GLY A 48 -0.75 10.06 4.37
C GLY A 48 -0.81 11.29 5.29
N LYS A 49 0.09 12.24 5.05
CA LYS A 49 0.07 13.55 5.71
C LYS A 49 -0.40 14.61 4.74
N SER A 50 -1.38 15.41 5.15
CA SER A 50 -1.74 16.66 4.44
C SER A 50 -0.60 17.68 4.52
N PRO A 51 -0.64 18.77 3.72
CA PRO A 51 0.37 19.84 3.78
C PRO A 51 0.55 20.49 5.17
N ARG A 52 -0.44 20.37 6.06
CA ARG A 52 -0.38 20.84 7.45
C ARG A 52 0.06 19.77 8.45
N GLY A 53 0.56 18.62 7.98
CA GLY A 53 1.01 17.51 8.82
C GLY A 53 -0.10 16.68 9.47
N ARG A 54 -1.38 16.91 9.14
CA ARG A 54 -2.49 16.09 9.66
C ARG A 54 -2.54 14.76 8.95
N GLN A 55 -2.74 13.69 9.70
CA GLN A 55 -2.99 12.36 9.14
C GLN A 55 -4.36 12.32 8.47
N VAL A 56 -4.41 11.81 7.24
CA VAL A 56 -5.63 11.67 6.43
C VAL A 56 -5.68 10.27 5.84
N GLU A 57 -6.84 9.64 5.84
CA GLU A 57 -7.03 8.36 5.15
C GLU A 57 -7.02 8.62 3.64
N ILE A 58 -6.18 7.89 2.91
CA ILE A 58 -5.95 8.11 1.48
C ILE A 58 -6.32 6.88 0.65
N GLY A 59 -6.51 5.73 1.27
CA GLY A 59 -6.69 4.50 0.53
C GLY A 59 -6.72 3.28 1.42
N ALA A 60 -6.63 2.11 0.79
CA ALA A 60 -6.67 0.85 1.50
C ALA A 60 -6.00 -0.27 0.69
N ILE A 61 -5.78 -1.40 1.37
CA ILE A 61 -5.29 -2.65 0.80
C ILE A 61 -6.37 -3.72 0.97
N TRP A 62 -6.62 -4.50 -0.07
CA TRP A 62 -7.49 -5.67 -0.06
C TRP A 62 -6.67 -6.93 -0.33
N GLN A 63 -6.99 -8.02 0.37
CA GLN A 63 -6.53 -9.35 0.00
C GLN A 63 -7.55 -9.94 -0.98
N ARG A 64 -7.09 -10.42 -2.13
CA ARG A 64 -7.93 -10.96 -3.21
C ARG A 64 -7.38 -12.29 -3.70
N LYS A 65 -8.19 -13.03 -4.44
CA LYS A 65 -7.78 -14.25 -5.15
C LYS A 65 -7.66 -14.02 -6.64
N ASN A 66 -6.57 -14.49 -7.24
CA ASN A 66 -6.40 -14.51 -8.69
C ASN A 66 -7.19 -15.67 -9.33
N GLN A 67 -7.17 -15.77 -10.66
CA GLN A 67 -7.92 -16.80 -11.39
C GLN A 67 -7.49 -18.23 -11.06
N SER A 68 -6.25 -18.43 -10.60
CA SER A 68 -5.70 -19.71 -10.17
C SER A 68 -5.92 -19.99 -8.68
N GLY A 69 -6.63 -19.11 -7.96
CA GLY A 69 -6.93 -19.25 -6.54
C GLY A 69 -5.84 -18.74 -5.58
N GLY A 70 -4.72 -18.23 -6.11
CA GLY A 70 -3.63 -17.67 -5.33
C GLY A 70 -3.97 -16.30 -4.76
N ASP A 71 -3.55 -16.04 -3.52
CA ASP A 71 -3.81 -14.78 -2.84
C ASP A 71 -2.87 -13.67 -3.36
N TYR A 72 -3.38 -12.46 -3.48
CA TYR A 72 -2.61 -11.26 -3.79
C TYR A 72 -3.19 -10.04 -3.08
N TYR A 73 -2.37 -9.01 -2.90
CA TYR A 73 -2.85 -7.73 -2.38
C TYR A 73 -3.10 -6.75 -3.52
N SER A 74 -4.27 -6.11 -3.48
CA SER A 74 -4.62 -4.99 -4.34
C SER A 74 -4.69 -3.71 -3.51
N VAL A 75 -4.26 -2.61 -4.09
CA VAL A 75 -4.15 -1.30 -3.42
C VAL A 75 -4.90 -0.27 -4.24
N SER A 76 -5.62 0.63 -3.56
CA SER A 76 -6.19 1.82 -4.17
C SER A 76 -5.90 3.02 -3.27
N ILE A 77 -5.27 4.05 -3.83
CA ILE A 77 -4.82 5.25 -3.12
C ILE A 77 -5.25 6.49 -3.90
N ASN A 78 -5.76 7.49 -3.20
CA ASN A 78 -5.92 8.85 -3.71
C ASN A 78 -4.65 9.64 -3.39
N THR A 79 -3.92 10.04 -4.43
CA THR A 79 -2.64 10.77 -4.30
C THR A 79 -2.82 12.28 -4.24
N GLY A 80 -4.06 12.79 -4.32
CA GLY A 80 -4.36 14.21 -4.55
C GLY A 80 -4.22 14.62 -6.02
N HIS A 81 -3.53 13.83 -6.84
CA HIS A 81 -3.38 14.02 -8.29
C HIS A 81 -4.21 13.04 -9.12
N GLY A 82 -4.87 12.09 -8.47
CA GLY A 82 -5.67 11.05 -9.09
C GLY A 82 -5.80 9.83 -8.18
N ARG A 83 -6.48 8.80 -8.67
CA ARG A 83 -6.49 7.48 -8.03
C ARG A 83 -5.40 6.62 -8.66
N LEU A 84 -4.53 6.07 -7.82
CA LEU A 84 -3.58 5.04 -8.17
C LEU A 84 -4.16 3.69 -7.74
N ASN A 85 -4.34 2.78 -8.69
CA ASN A 85 -4.62 1.39 -8.40
C ASN A 85 -3.37 0.57 -8.68
N ALA A 86 -3.09 -0.40 -7.83
CA ALA A 86 -1.89 -1.22 -7.93
C ALA A 86 -2.12 -2.61 -7.35
N ASN A 87 -1.22 -3.53 -7.68
CA ASN A 87 -1.05 -4.77 -6.94
C ASN A 87 0.28 -4.75 -6.20
N LEU A 88 0.38 -5.52 -5.12
CA LEU A 88 1.65 -5.73 -4.43
C LEU A 88 2.32 -6.99 -4.96
N GLY A 89 3.60 -6.88 -5.28
CA GLY A 89 4.45 -8.00 -5.67
C GLY A 89 5.75 -8.01 -4.87
N ARG A 90 6.55 -9.07 -5.00
CA ARG A 90 7.88 -9.12 -4.39
C ARG A 90 8.71 -7.91 -4.83
N TYR A 91 9.39 -7.25 -3.88
CA TYR A 91 10.29 -6.16 -4.22
C TYR A 91 11.52 -6.69 -4.99
N PRO A 92 11.91 -6.09 -6.13
CA PRO A 92 13.02 -6.60 -6.93
C PRO A 92 14.34 -6.66 -6.17
N GLY A 93 15.07 -7.77 -6.32
CA GLY A 93 16.41 -7.93 -5.74
C GLY A 93 16.44 -7.98 -4.21
N GLN A 94 15.31 -8.31 -3.57
CA GLN A 94 15.19 -8.49 -2.13
C GLN A 94 14.56 -9.86 -1.82
N ASP A 95 15.06 -10.51 -0.78
CA ASP A 95 14.50 -11.76 -0.23
C ASP A 95 13.58 -11.51 0.97
N ASP A 96 13.33 -10.25 1.29
CA ASP A 96 12.46 -9.80 2.38
C ASP A 96 10.98 -9.90 1.95
N GLU A 97 10.27 -10.89 2.48
CA GLU A 97 8.85 -11.14 2.17
C GLU A 97 7.93 -10.03 2.71
N ASP A 98 8.37 -9.29 3.72
CA ASP A 98 7.62 -8.16 4.28
C ASP A 98 7.72 -6.92 3.39
N LEU A 99 8.70 -6.85 2.49
CA LEU A 99 8.89 -5.75 1.55
C LEU A 99 8.30 -6.08 0.17
N MET A 100 7.22 -5.38 -0.18
CA MET A 100 6.54 -5.53 -1.44
C MET A 100 6.68 -4.29 -2.31
N ALA A 101 6.86 -4.47 -3.62
CA ALA A 101 6.76 -3.41 -4.61
C ALA A 101 5.30 -3.06 -4.87
N VAL A 102 5.05 -1.77 -5.07
CA VAL A 102 3.77 -1.25 -5.56
C VAL A 102 3.84 -1.22 -7.08
N ILE A 103 3.00 -2.01 -7.75
CA ILE A 103 2.99 -2.17 -9.20
C ILE A 103 1.67 -1.57 -9.73
N PRO A 104 1.69 -0.31 -10.21
CA PRO A 104 0.49 0.36 -10.72
C PRO A 104 -0.06 -0.32 -11.98
N TRP A 105 -1.35 -0.20 -12.18
CA TRP A 105 -2.05 -0.60 -13.39
C TRP A 105 -3.17 0.39 -13.69
N ASP A 106 -3.52 0.48 -14.98
CA ASP A 106 -4.59 1.32 -15.51
C ASP A 106 -5.91 0.55 -15.68
#